data_AF-A0A924M2S0-F1
#
_entry.id   AF-A0A924M2S0-F1
#
_cell.length_a   1.000
_cell.length_b   1.000
_cell.length_c   1.000
_cell.angle_alpha   90.00
_cell.angle_beta   90.00
_cell.angle_gamma   90.00
#
_symmetry.space_group_name_H-M   'P 1'
#
loop_
_entity.id
_entity.type
_entity.pdbx_description
1 polymer ?
#
loop_
_entity_poly.entity_id
_entity_poly.type
_entity_poly.pdbx_seq_one_letter_code
_entity_poly.pdbx_strand_id
1 'polypeptide(L)'
;MPSQPSDTSREVEEVQLELFRQATPARRFALMDSFSSSLKRASMRRHEATHGKGRTAQLAWVREQYGDELADKLERYLQTHE
;
A
#
# COMPACT_ATOMS: atom_id res chain seq x y z
N MET A 1 -8.67 -22.19 7.40
CA MET A 1 -8.30 -22.16 5.98
C MET A 1 -6.83 -22.55 5.87
N PRO A 2 -6.44 -23.48 4.99
CA PRO A 2 -5.03 -23.69 4.73
C PRO A 2 -4.46 -22.41 4.11
N SER A 3 -3.30 -21.96 4.58
CA SER A 3 -2.57 -20.85 3.96
C SER A 3 -2.34 -21.19 2.49
N GLN A 4 -2.61 -20.24 1.58
CA GLN A 4 -2.19 -20.37 0.18
C GLN A 4 -0.71 -20.78 0.15
N PRO A 5 -0.30 -21.69 -0.74
CA PRO A 5 1.11 -22.03 -0.88
C PRO A 5 1.87 -20.75 -1.19
N SER A 6 2.79 -20.39 -0.31
CA SER A 6 3.71 -19.29 -0.55
C SER A 6 4.59 -19.66 -1.75
N ASP A 7 4.73 -18.76 -2.72
CA ASP A 7 5.74 -18.89 -3.78
C ASP A 7 7.18 -18.83 -3.22
N THR A 8 7.32 -18.54 -1.92
CA THR A 8 8.58 -18.57 -1.18
C THR A 8 8.73 -19.91 -0.47
N SER A 9 9.80 -20.64 -0.79
CA SER A 9 10.16 -21.85 -0.04
C SER A 9 10.39 -21.54 1.44
N ARG A 10 10.10 -22.50 2.31
CA ARG A 10 10.27 -22.35 3.78
C ARG A 10 11.69 -21.93 4.17
N GLU A 11 12.71 -22.50 3.53
CA GLU A 11 14.11 -22.16 3.80
C GLU A 11 14.39 -20.67 3.53
N VAL A 12 13.86 -20.14 2.42
CA VAL A 12 14.02 -18.72 2.07
C VAL A 12 13.27 -17.82 3.05
N GLU A 13 12.08 -18.23 3.49
CA GLU A 13 11.32 -17.50 4.52
C GLU A 13 12.10 -17.44 5.84
N GLU A 14 12.66 -18.56 6.29
CA GLU A 14 13.45 -18.64 7.52
C GLU A 14 14.69 -17.72 7.45
N VAL A 15 15.40 -17.70 6.32
CA VAL A 15 16.54 -16.79 6.10
C VAL A 15 16.10 -15.33 6.11
N GLN A 16 15.00 -14.97 5.43
CA GLN A 16 14.49 -13.60 5.41
C GLN A 16 14.10 -13.10 6.81
N LEU A 17 13.44 -13.96 7.59
CA LEU A 17 13.07 -13.64 8.96
C LEU A 17 14.31 -13.42 9.85
N GLU A 18 15.34 -14.25 9.69
CA GLU A 18 16.57 -14.10 10.47
C GLU A 18 17.31 -12.79 10.13
N LEU A 19 17.45 -12.47 8.84
CA LEU A 19 18.02 -11.19 8.40
C LEU A 19 17.22 -9.99 8.93
N PHE A 20 15.89 -10.09 8.97
CA PHE A 20 15.04 -9.05 9.52
C PHE A 20 15.21 -8.90 11.04
N ARG A 21 15.36 -10.01 11.78
CA ARG A 21 15.64 -9.99 13.23
C ARG A 21 17.00 -9.38 13.55
N GLN A 22 17.99 -9.58 12.71
CA GLN A 22 19.31 -8.97 12.89
C GLN A 22 19.38 -7.49 12.47
N ALA A 23 18.40 -7.01 11.70
CA ALA A 23 18.35 -5.61 11.27
C ALA A 23 18.12 -4.65 12.44
N THR A 24 18.79 -3.49 12.39
CA THR A 24 18.56 -2.38 13.33
C THR A 24 17.13 -1.84 13.20
N PRO A 25 16.57 -1.19 14.24
CA PRO A 25 15.24 -0.57 14.15
C PRO A 25 15.11 0.37 12.94
N ALA A 26 16.11 1.22 12.69
CA ALA A 26 16.13 2.12 11.55
C ALA A 26 16.04 1.37 10.20
N ARG A 27 16.77 0.25 10.07
CA ARG A 27 16.70 -0.57 8.86
C ARG A 27 15.34 -1.23 8.68
N ARG A 28 14.73 -1.73 9.76
CA ARG A 28 13.38 -2.31 9.71
C ARG A 28 12.33 -1.29 9.27
N PHE A 29 12.38 -0.07 9.80
CA PHE A 29 11.51 1.02 9.37
C PHE A 29 11.70 1.33 7.88
N ALA A 30 12.94 1.45 7.40
CA ALA A 30 13.22 1.71 5.99
C ALA A 30 12.70 0.58 5.06
N LEU A 31 12.81 -0.69 5.48
CA LEU A 31 12.27 -1.82 4.72
C LEU A 31 10.74 -1.75 4.64
N MET A 32 10.08 -1.51 5.77
CA MET A 32 8.62 -1.38 5.82
C MET A 32 8.13 -0.19 4.99
N ASP A 33 8.77 0.97 5.10
CA ASP A 33 8.42 2.16 4.33
C ASP A 33 8.56 1.94 2.81
N SER A 34 9.67 1.32 2.39
CA SER A 34 9.89 0.96 0.99
C SER A 34 8.84 -0.02 0.46
N PHE A 35 8.47 -1.02 1.28
CA PHE A 35 7.46 -2.01 0.93
C PHE A 35 6.06 -1.37 0.83
N SER A 36 5.63 -0.62 1.86
CA SER A 36 4.37 0.12 1.87
C SER A 36 4.27 1.10 0.70
N SER A 37 5.34 1.82 0.40
CA SER A 37 5.41 2.71 -0.77
C SER A 37 5.22 1.97 -2.09
N SER A 38 5.78 0.77 -2.21
CA SER A 38 5.66 -0.05 -3.42
C SER A 38 4.25 -0.59 -3.61
N LEU A 39 3.63 -1.07 -2.52
CA LEU A 39 2.22 -1.48 -2.51
C LEU A 39 1.28 -0.32 -2.85
N LYS A 40 1.48 0.86 -2.23
CA LYS A 40 0.67 2.05 -2.52
C LYS A 40 0.78 2.44 -3.99
N ARG A 41 1.99 2.45 -4.56
CA ARG A 41 2.19 2.73 -5.99
C ARG A 41 1.49 1.71 -6.90
N ALA A 42 1.60 0.42 -6.59
CA ALA A 42 0.95 -0.63 -7.36
C ALA A 42 -0.58 -0.51 -7.30
N SER A 43 -1.13 -0.28 -6.11
CA SER A 43 -2.55 -0.03 -5.90
C SER A 43 -3.02 1.20 -6.67
N MET A 44 -2.35 2.35 -6.53
CA MET A 44 -2.71 3.56 -7.26
C MET A 44 -2.68 3.38 -8.78
N ARG A 45 -1.68 2.68 -9.33
CA ARG A 45 -1.62 2.38 -10.78
C ARG A 45 -2.85 1.59 -11.27
N ARG A 46 -3.35 0.65 -10.46
CA ARG A 46 -4.59 -0.08 -10.78
C ARG A 46 -5.76 0.89 -10.87
N HIS A 47 -5.91 1.80 -9.90
CA HIS A 47 -6.99 2.79 -9.93
C HIS A 47 -6.85 3.78 -11.08
N GLU A 48 -5.64 4.24 -11.39
CA GLU A 48 -5.41 5.10 -12.56
C GLU A 48 -5.79 4.42 -13.88
N ALA A 49 -5.54 3.11 -14.00
CA ALA A 49 -5.94 2.35 -15.18
C ALA A 49 -7.47 2.20 -15.31
N THR A 50 -8.20 2.15 -14.19
CA THR A 50 -9.66 1.98 -14.17
C THR A 50 -10.41 3.32 -14.26
N HIS A 51 -9.95 4.36 -13.58
CA HIS A 51 -10.67 5.63 -13.38
C HIS A 51 -10.02 6.82 -14.11
N GLY A 52 -8.92 6.60 -14.83
CA GLY A 52 -8.09 7.68 -15.38
C GLY A 52 -7.15 8.28 -14.34
N LYS A 53 -6.20 9.11 -14.78
CA LYS A 53 -5.20 9.71 -13.89
C LYS A 53 -5.75 10.87 -13.07
N GLY A 54 -5.07 11.19 -11.97
CA GLY A 54 -5.33 12.38 -11.18
C GLY A 54 -6.44 12.19 -10.14
N ARG A 55 -7.21 13.25 -9.90
CA ARG A 55 -8.12 13.38 -8.76
C ARG A 55 -9.15 12.25 -8.66
N THR A 56 -9.72 11.83 -9.79
CA THR A 56 -10.73 10.76 -9.82
C THR A 56 -10.18 9.43 -9.31
N ALA A 57 -8.98 9.02 -9.75
CA ALA A 57 -8.33 7.81 -9.23
C ALA A 57 -7.94 7.94 -7.77
N GLN A 58 -7.49 9.11 -7.32
CA GLN A 58 -7.15 9.34 -5.92
C GLN A 58 -8.38 9.22 -5.01
N LEU A 59 -9.50 9.84 -5.38
CA LEU A 59 -10.75 9.73 -4.62
C LEU A 59 -11.31 8.31 -4.63
N ALA A 60 -11.27 7.63 -5.79
CA ALA A 60 -11.67 6.22 -5.88
C ALA A 60 -10.79 5.31 -5.01
N TRP A 61 -9.47 5.54 -4.99
CA TRP A 61 -8.54 4.82 -4.12
C TRP A 61 -8.83 5.05 -2.64
N VAL A 62 -9.05 6.31 -2.24
CA VAL A 62 -9.39 6.63 -0.84
C VAL A 62 -10.72 5.98 -0.44
N ARG A 63 -11.71 6.00 -1.33
CA ARG A 63 -13.01 5.38 -1.09
C ARG A 63 -12.88 3.86 -0.90
N GLU A 64 -12.10 3.17 -1.73
CA GLU A 64 -11.87 1.71 -1.60
C GLU A 64 -11.10 1.36 -0.33
N GLN A 65 -10.09 2.14 0.05
CA GLN A 65 -9.19 1.80 1.17
C GLN A 65 -9.69 2.28 2.54
N TYR A 66 -10.41 3.40 2.59
CA TYR A 66 -10.77 4.09 3.83
C TYR A 66 -12.27 4.40 3.95
N GLY A 67 -13.06 4.11 2.92
CA GLY A 67 -14.51 4.29 2.91
C GLY A 67 -14.98 5.66 2.41
N ASP A 68 -16.29 5.73 2.18
CA ASP A 68 -16.96 6.90 1.59
C ASP A 68 -16.78 8.17 2.42
N GLU A 69 -16.87 8.07 3.75
CA GLU A 69 -16.79 9.23 4.63
C GLU A 69 -15.49 10.03 4.45
N LEU A 70 -14.35 9.33 4.37
CA LEU A 70 -13.07 10.00 4.18
C LEU A 70 -12.91 10.54 2.76
N ALA A 71 -13.38 9.77 1.76
CA ALA A 71 -13.34 10.19 0.37
C ALA A 71 -14.13 11.49 0.16
N ASP A 72 -15.32 11.58 0.73
CA ASP A 72 -16.19 12.76 0.59
C ASP A 72 -15.61 13.98 1.33
N LYS A 73 -15.00 13.76 2.51
CA LYS A 73 -14.26 14.83 3.22
C LYS A 73 -13.08 15.34 2.41
N LEU A 74 -12.32 14.43 1.79
CA LEU A 74 -11.19 14.78 0.94
C LEU A 74 -11.64 15.53 -0.31
N GLU A 75 -12.70 15.08 -0.96
CA GLU A 75 -13.25 15.75 -2.14
C GLU A 75 -13.64 17.18 -1.83
N ARG A 76 -14.41 17.40 -0.75
CA ARG A 76 -14.78 18.74 -0.27
C ARG A 76 -13.56 19.60 0.06
N TYR A 77 -12.58 19.04 0.78
CA TYR A 77 -11.35 19.78 1.10
C TYR A 77 -10.63 20.26 -0.16
N LEU A 78 -10.46 19.37 -1.15
CA LEU A 78 -9.80 19.69 -2.41
C LEU A 78 -10.60 20.68 -3.28
N GLN A 79 -11.93 20.74 -3.17
CA GLN A 79 -12.75 21.74 -3.88
C GLN A 79 -12.54 23.16 -3.35
N THR A 80 -12.16 23.29 -2.07
CA THR A 80 -11.98 24.60 -1.41
C THR A 80 -10.55 25.12 -1.50
N HIS A 81 -9.57 24.29 -1.90
CA HIS A 81 -8.14 24.60 -1.86
C HIS A 81 -7.42 24.41 -3.21
N GLU A 82 -8.17 24.46 -4.32
CA GLU A 82 -7.63 24.65 -5.68
C GLU A 82 -7.59 26.15 -6.03
#